data_AF-A0A0N9XVQ2-F1
#
_entry.id   AF-A0A0N9XVQ2-F1
#
_cell.length_a   1.000
_cell.length_b   1.000
_cell.length_c   1.000
_cell.angle_alpha   90.00
_cell.angle_beta   90.00
_cell.angle_gamma   90.00
#
_symmetry.space_group_name_H-M   'P 1'
#
loop_
_entity.id
_entity.type
_entity.pdbx_description
1 polymer ?
#
loop_
_entity_poly.entity_id
_entity_poly.type
_entity_poly.pdbx_seq_one_letter_code
_entity_poly.pdbx_strand_id
1 'polypeptide(L)'
;MSVLSVAFVGFSHLPRSLPCNDVDRVRCGWPRRGVSALTNIVATHRSLLSRLLPGDNPDALSVRQGQFHTVVIGSDRVVCFPRTRAAADRLPGRAASLRVLAGLDLGFRTPEPLLLSEAHGGNEAPFLVLTRIPGQPLENDALDDERVAETVAAQYVTLLGDLYRAGADATARAVLPQNPDDRWHQFAESVKAELFGLMSHSGRLQAQRELAALDTLPHLTQAVVHGDLGGENVVWVWQNGMPHLCGVIDWDDVALGWLTTAETDSGQMEFSRADAQRNPDPIG
;
A
#
# COMPACT_ATOMS: atom_id res chain seq x y z
N MET A 1 -23.83 -20.38 12.79
CA MET A 1 -23.47 -18.98 12.50
C MET A 1 -22.00 -18.83 12.86
N SER A 2 -21.12 -18.99 11.87
CA SER A 2 -19.67 -18.87 12.04
C SER A 2 -19.20 -17.76 11.14
N VAL A 3 -18.66 -16.71 11.76
CA VAL A 3 -18.05 -15.57 11.08
C VAL A 3 -16.68 -16.03 10.58
N LEU A 4 -16.46 -16.00 9.26
CA LEU A 4 -15.16 -16.27 8.64
C LEU A 4 -14.24 -15.06 8.88
N SER A 5 -13.41 -15.14 9.93
CA SER A 5 -12.21 -14.32 10.05
C SER A 5 -11.13 -14.86 9.12
N VAL A 6 -10.90 -14.19 7.99
CA VAL A 6 -9.69 -14.39 7.19
C VAL A 6 -8.60 -13.49 7.80
N ALA A 7 -7.82 -14.07 8.70
CA ALA A 7 -6.60 -13.45 9.23
C ALA A 7 -5.47 -13.63 8.19
N PHE A 8 -4.99 -12.53 7.62
CA PHE A 8 -3.71 -12.51 6.92
C PHE A 8 -2.60 -12.64 7.97
N VAL A 9 -2.03 -13.85 8.10
CA VAL A 9 -0.84 -14.09 8.92
C VAL A 9 0.38 -13.71 8.09
N GLY A 10 0.86 -12.48 8.29
CA GLY A 10 2.24 -12.12 7.99
C GLY A 10 3.17 -12.93 8.89
N PHE A 11 3.85 -13.92 8.33
CA PHE A 11 4.84 -14.70 9.05
C PHE A 11 6.05 -13.83 9.39
N SER A 12 6.20 -13.47 10.66
CA SER A 12 7.46 -13.04 11.25
C SER A 12 7.39 -13.26 12.75
N HIS A 13 8.14 -14.21 13.32
CA HIS A 13 8.61 -14.34 14.72
C HIS A 13 9.42 -15.66 14.81
N LEU A 14 10.52 -15.89 15.56
CA LEU A 14 11.47 -15.16 16.45
C LEU A 14 12.52 -16.24 16.91
N PRO A 15 13.63 -15.98 17.66
CA PRO A 15 13.51 -15.91 19.14
C PRO A 15 14.50 -15.01 19.93
N ARG A 16 13.93 -14.42 21.00
CA ARG A 16 14.39 -14.13 22.37
C ARG A 16 15.88 -13.86 22.73
N SER A 17 16.09 -12.75 23.44
CA SER A 17 16.95 -12.66 24.64
C SER A 17 16.52 -11.49 25.57
N LEU A 18 16.46 -11.74 26.89
CA LEU A 18 16.13 -10.81 27.99
C LEU A 18 17.38 -10.00 28.47
N PRO A 19 17.36 -9.21 29.58
CA PRO A 19 17.23 -7.75 29.56
C PRO A 19 18.49 -7.03 30.11
N CYS A 20 18.72 -5.77 29.70
CA CYS A 20 19.58 -4.84 30.44
C CYS A 20 18.98 -3.43 30.40
N ASN A 21 18.72 -2.88 31.58
CA ASN A 21 18.37 -1.49 31.84
C ASN A 21 19.50 -0.57 31.37
N ASP A 22 19.20 0.48 30.62
CA ASP A 22 19.63 1.84 30.98
C ASP A 22 18.87 2.91 30.17
N VAL A 23 18.73 4.06 30.80
CA VAL A 23 17.78 5.15 30.52
C VAL A 23 18.29 6.06 29.38
N ASP A 24 17.36 6.69 28.66
CA ASP A 24 17.53 7.74 27.64
C ASP A 24 18.13 7.39 26.25
N ARG A 25 17.22 7.14 25.29
CA ARG A 25 17.30 7.69 23.91
C ARG A 25 16.06 7.30 23.08
N VAL A 26 15.33 8.31 22.61
CA VAL A 26 14.29 8.22 21.57
C VAL A 26 14.83 7.41 20.38
N ARG A 27 14.22 6.26 20.08
CA ARG A 27 14.64 5.33 19.01
C ARG A 27 13.44 4.94 18.15
N CYS A 28 13.49 5.33 16.87
CA CYS A 28 12.58 4.87 15.84
C CYS A 28 12.65 3.33 15.67
N GLY A 29 11.51 2.66 15.74
CA GLY A 29 11.36 1.19 15.68
C GLY A 29 11.39 0.58 14.28
N TRP A 30 12.51 0.71 13.55
CA TRP A 30 12.74 -0.04 12.30
C TRP A 30 14.01 -0.90 12.39
N PRO A 31 14.00 -2.18 11.96
CA PRO A 31 15.14 -3.07 12.10
C PRO A 31 16.35 -2.57 11.27
N ARG A 32 17.43 -2.20 11.96
CA ARG A 32 18.71 -1.82 11.35
C ARG A 32 19.45 -3.06 10.87
N ARG A 33 19.45 -3.36 9.57
CA ARG A 33 20.49 -4.20 8.94
C ARG A 33 21.44 -3.32 8.14
N GLY A 34 22.74 -3.42 8.45
CA GLY A 34 23.86 -2.99 7.59
C GLY A 34 24.11 -1.49 7.44
N VAL A 35 24.50 -0.79 8.51
CA VAL A 35 24.89 0.64 8.48
C VAL A 35 25.96 0.96 7.41
N SER A 36 26.87 0.02 7.10
CA SER A 36 28.00 0.25 6.19
C SER A 36 27.64 0.36 4.70
N ALA A 37 26.63 -0.36 4.21
CA ALA A 37 26.22 -0.27 2.80
C ALA A 37 25.36 0.97 2.52
N LEU A 38 24.63 1.45 3.53
CA LEU A 38 23.74 2.62 3.42
C LEU A 38 24.52 3.94 3.49
N THR A 39 25.59 4.03 4.28
CA THR A 39 26.49 5.19 4.24
C THR A 39 27.18 5.35 2.88
N ASN A 40 27.30 4.25 2.12
CA ASN A 40 27.92 4.25 0.80
C ASN A 40 27.05 4.96 -0.26
N ILE A 41 25.71 4.91 -0.19
CA ILE A 41 24.85 5.56 -1.20
C ILE A 41 24.95 7.09 -1.15
N VAL A 42 24.95 7.66 0.06
CA VAL A 42 25.06 9.11 0.26
C VAL A 42 26.44 9.60 -0.17
N ALA A 43 27.50 8.86 0.18
CA ALA A 43 28.85 9.18 -0.25
C ALA A 43 29.01 9.10 -1.78
N THR A 44 28.52 8.01 -2.38
CA THR A 44 28.59 7.75 -3.84
C THR A 44 27.83 8.79 -4.65
N HIS A 45 26.66 9.21 -4.17
CA HIS A 45 25.78 10.14 -4.89
C HIS A 45 25.76 11.56 -4.29
N ARG A 46 26.76 11.95 -3.49
CA ARG A 46 26.74 13.22 -2.75
C ARG A 46 26.43 14.42 -3.64
N SER A 47 27.18 14.60 -4.74
CA SER A 47 26.99 15.72 -5.66
C SER A 47 25.62 15.70 -6.35
N LEU A 48 25.07 14.51 -6.62
CA LEU A 48 23.72 14.37 -7.16
C LEU A 48 22.68 14.76 -6.11
N LEU A 49 22.78 14.21 -4.90
CA LEU A 49 21.84 14.47 -3.80
C LEU A 49 21.82 15.95 -3.42
N SER A 50 22.96 16.64 -3.37
CA SER A 50 23.00 18.09 -3.14
C SER A 50 22.26 18.90 -4.21
N ARG A 51 22.16 18.41 -5.45
CA ARG A 51 21.34 19.06 -6.50
C ARG A 51 19.86 18.72 -6.37
N LEU A 52 19.54 17.47 -6.05
CA LEU A 52 18.15 16.99 -6.00
C LEU A 52 17.41 17.43 -4.75
N LEU A 53 18.14 17.60 -3.64
CA LEU A 53 17.64 17.94 -2.31
C LEU A 53 18.25 19.28 -1.83
N PRO A 54 17.90 20.41 -2.49
CA PRO A 54 18.47 21.71 -2.14
C PRO A 54 18.08 22.11 -0.72
N GLY A 55 19.07 22.51 0.09
CA GLY A 55 18.86 22.93 1.47
C GLY A 55 19.01 21.82 2.51
N ASP A 56 19.00 20.55 2.09
CA ASP A 56 19.30 19.42 2.98
C ASP A 56 20.82 19.22 3.13
N ASN A 57 21.26 18.90 4.34
CA ASN A 57 22.63 18.45 4.58
C ASN A 57 22.76 16.97 4.18
N PRO A 58 23.58 16.62 3.16
CA PRO A 58 23.73 15.23 2.71
C PRO A 58 24.10 14.25 3.83
N ASP A 59 24.92 14.67 4.79
CA ASP A 59 25.39 13.82 5.90
C ASP A 59 24.31 13.55 6.96
N ALA A 60 23.21 14.32 6.95
CA ALA A 60 22.08 14.15 7.85
C ALA A 60 20.88 13.46 7.18
N LEU A 61 21.00 13.09 5.90
CA LEU A 61 19.91 12.45 5.15
C LEU A 61 19.59 11.06 5.72
N SER A 62 18.30 10.77 5.84
CA SER A 62 17.84 9.45 6.22
C SER A 62 17.83 8.54 4.98
N VAL A 63 18.43 7.36 5.11
CA VAL A 63 18.48 6.35 4.05
C VAL A 63 17.72 5.11 4.50
N ARG A 64 16.80 4.65 3.65
CA ARG A 64 16.07 3.39 3.82
C ARG A 64 16.34 2.48 2.63
N GLN A 65 16.23 1.18 2.84
CA GLN A 65 16.43 0.21 1.77
C GLN A 65 15.30 -0.81 1.81
N GLY A 66 14.50 -0.82 0.75
CA GLY A 66 13.50 -1.84 0.47
C GLY A 66 14.03 -2.94 -0.43
N GLN A 67 13.15 -3.83 -0.87
CA GLN A 67 13.48 -4.92 -1.79
C GLN A 67 13.95 -4.38 -3.15
N PHE A 68 13.24 -3.39 -3.70
CA PHE A 68 13.48 -2.87 -5.05
C PHE A 68 14.29 -1.58 -5.08
N HIS A 69 14.21 -0.76 -4.03
CA HIS A 69 14.76 0.60 -4.02
C HIS A 69 15.60 0.90 -2.77
N THR A 70 16.64 1.71 -2.94
CA THR A 70 17.27 2.49 -1.87
C THR A 70 16.67 3.89 -1.92
N VAL A 71 16.14 4.35 -0.80
CA VAL A 71 15.37 5.59 -0.69
C VAL A 71 16.12 6.57 0.21
N VAL A 72 16.42 7.76 -0.31
CA VAL A 72 17.03 8.86 0.43
C VAL A 72 15.97 9.92 0.71
N ILE A 73 15.77 10.26 1.97
CA ILE A 73 14.68 11.11 2.44
C ILE A 73 15.25 12.45 2.91
N GLY A 74 14.90 13.52 2.19
CA GLY A 74 15.17 14.91 2.56
C GLY A 74 14.01 15.57 3.31
N SER A 75 14.08 16.89 3.48
CA SER A 75 13.04 17.68 4.15
C SER A 75 11.69 17.57 3.45
N ASP A 76 11.69 17.80 2.13
CA ASP A 76 10.48 17.97 1.31
C ASP A 76 10.42 16.99 0.13
N ARG A 77 11.49 16.23 -0.09
CA ARG A 77 11.65 15.35 -1.24
C ARG A 77 12.20 13.99 -0.85
N VAL A 78 11.92 13.01 -1.69
CA VAL A 78 12.41 11.64 -1.59
C VAL A 78 13.08 11.26 -2.90
N VAL A 79 14.27 10.66 -2.84
CA VAL A 79 14.99 10.14 -4.02
C VAL A 79 15.05 8.62 -3.96
N CYS A 80 14.47 7.96 -4.95
CA CYS A 80 14.44 6.52 -5.09
C CYS A 80 15.49 6.06 -6.12
N PHE A 81 16.44 5.25 -5.67
CA PHE A 81 17.43 4.57 -6.51
C PHE A 81 17.05 3.09 -6.66
N PRO A 82 16.87 2.56 -7.88
CA PRO A 82 16.58 1.16 -8.10
C PRO A 82 17.80 0.30 -7.74
N ARG A 83 17.56 -0.83 -7.07
CA ARG A 83 18.61 -1.79 -6.66
C ARG A 83 18.87 -2.85 -7.72
N THR A 84 17.97 -2.99 -8.68
CA THR A 84 18.05 -3.98 -9.76
C THR A 84 17.69 -3.34 -11.09
N ARG A 85 18.15 -3.95 -12.19
CA ARG A 85 17.76 -3.54 -13.54
C ARG A 85 16.24 -3.59 -13.73
N ALA A 86 15.59 -4.64 -13.24
CA ALA A 86 14.14 -4.76 -13.31
C ALA A 86 13.41 -3.62 -12.58
N ALA A 87 13.92 -3.17 -11.42
CA ALA A 87 13.36 -2.00 -10.73
C ALA A 87 13.60 -0.70 -11.51
N ALA A 88 14.77 -0.55 -12.14
CA ALA A 88 15.08 0.59 -12.99
C ALA A 88 14.15 0.66 -14.22
N ASP A 89 13.93 -0.47 -14.89
CA ASP A 89 13.08 -0.58 -16.07
C ASP A 89 11.60 -0.26 -15.75
N ARG A 90 11.18 -0.40 -14.48
CA ARG A 90 9.82 -0.08 -14.01
C ARG A 90 9.61 1.39 -13.63
N LEU A 91 10.68 2.19 -13.47
CA LEU A 91 10.56 3.58 -12.99
C LEU A 91 9.65 4.47 -13.87
N PRO A 92 9.69 4.40 -15.21
CA PRO A 92 8.77 5.19 -16.04
C PRO A 92 7.30 4.86 -15.78
N GLY A 93 6.97 3.57 -15.68
CA GLY A 93 5.62 3.09 -15.36
C GLY A 93 5.18 3.56 -13.97
N ARG A 94 6.04 3.41 -12.96
CA ARG A 94 5.80 3.92 -11.60
C ARG A 94 5.51 5.43 -11.60
N ALA A 95 6.33 6.22 -12.31
CA ALA A 95 6.13 7.66 -12.38
C ALA A 95 4.83 8.03 -13.14
N ALA A 96 4.41 7.25 -14.13
CA ALA A 96 3.12 7.46 -14.79
C ALA A 96 1.94 7.20 -13.83
N SER A 97 1.96 6.07 -13.12
CA SER A 97 0.92 5.73 -12.13
C SER A 97 0.82 6.78 -11.02
N LEU A 98 1.95 7.19 -10.44
CA LEU A 98 1.97 8.20 -9.37
C LEU A 98 1.45 9.57 -9.84
N ARG A 99 1.72 9.99 -11.09
CA ARG A 99 1.14 11.23 -11.62
C ARG A 99 -0.38 11.16 -11.72
N VAL A 100 -0.92 10.01 -12.10
CA VAL A 100 -2.38 9.81 -12.15
C VAL A 100 -2.95 9.83 -10.75
N LEU A 101 -2.37 9.09 -9.80
CA LEU A 101 -2.81 9.09 -8.40
C LEU A 101 -2.78 10.49 -7.77
N ALA A 102 -1.76 11.30 -8.07
CA ALA A 102 -1.66 12.67 -7.60
C ALA A 102 -2.76 13.59 -8.15
N GLY A 103 -3.31 13.26 -9.32
CA GLY A 103 -4.41 14.00 -9.94
C GLY A 103 -5.81 13.56 -9.48
N LEU A 104 -5.92 12.48 -8.69
CA LEU A 104 -7.19 11.98 -8.18
C LEU A 104 -7.56 12.65 -6.86
N ASP A 105 -8.86 12.89 -6.65
CA ASP A 105 -9.39 13.38 -5.38
C ASP A 105 -9.59 12.23 -4.38
N LEU A 106 -8.47 11.78 -3.78
CA LEU A 106 -8.45 10.63 -2.88
C LEU A 106 -8.67 10.99 -1.40
N GLY A 107 -8.82 12.28 -1.06
CA GLY A 107 -8.93 12.72 0.34
C GLY A 107 -7.64 12.58 1.16
N PHE A 108 -6.56 12.04 0.59
CA PHE A 108 -5.23 11.92 1.20
C PHE A 108 -4.15 12.14 0.14
N ARG A 109 -2.92 12.43 0.56
CA ARG A 109 -1.81 12.69 -0.38
C ARG A 109 -1.18 11.42 -0.91
N THR A 110 -0.72 11.48 -2.16
CA THR A 110 0.15 10.48 -2.78
C THR A 110 1.47 11.15 -3.20
N PRO A 111 2.61 10.42 -3.24
CA PRO A 111 3.88 11.01 -3.66
C PRO A 111 3.83 11.45 -5.13
N GLU A 112 4.15 12.71 -5.39
CA GLU A 112 4.11 13.27 -6.73
C GLU A 112 5.48 13.14 -7.40
N PRO A 113 5.57 12.62 -8.64
CA PRO A 113 6.82 12.57 -9.39
C PRO A 113 7.30 13.96 -9.81
N LEU A 114 8.43 14.39 -9.23
CA LEU A 114 9.06 15.68 -9.53
C LEU A 114 10.07 15.58 -10.68
N LEU A 115 10.86 14.51 -10.69
CA LEU A 115 11.91 14.29 -11.69
C LEU A 115 12.14 12.80 -11.87
N LEU A 116 12.12 12.35 -13.12
CA LEU A 116 12.57 11.02 -13.50
C LEU A 116 13.86 11.18 -14.30
N SER A 117 14.93 10.54 -13.84
CA SER A 117 16.16 10.40 -14.62
C SER A 117 16.22 8.99 -15.17
N GLU A 118 16.04 8.88 -16.48
CA GLU A 118 16.32 7.65 -17.22
C GLU A 118 17.81 7.61 -17.54
N ALA A 119 18.44 6.45 -17.42
CA ALA A 119 19.86 6.27 -17.71
C ALA A 119 20.15 6.50 -19.21
N HIS A 120 20.37 7.76 -19.61
CA HIS A 120 20.65 8.13 -20.99
C HIS A 120 22.14 7.99 -21.28
N GLY A 121 22.56 6.82 -21.74
CA GLY A 121 23.84 6.60 -22.43
C GLY A 121 25.12 6.99 -21.67
N GLY A 122 25.02 7.35 -20.39
CA GLY A 122 26.09 7.83 -19.53
C GLY A 122 25.99 7.17 -18.17
N ASN A 123 27.12 7.10 -17.47
CA ASN A 123 27.40 6.35 -16.24
C ASN A 123 26.56 6.74 -14.99
N GLU A 124 25.44 7.43 -15.14
CA GLU A 124 24.57 7.89 -14.05
C GLU A 124 23.42 6.90 -13.83
N ALA A 125 23.27 6.43 -12.59
CA ALA A 125 22.22 5.49 -12.24
C ALA A 125 20.83 6.14 -12.40
N PRO A 126 19.83 5.41 -12.93
CA PRO A 126 18.47 5.94 -13.04
C PRO A 126 17.90 6.21 -11.64
N PHE A 127 17.05 7.22 -11.51
CA PHE A 127 16.44 7.57 -10.24
C PHE A 127 15.10 8.27 -10.44
N LEU A 128 14.27 8.26 -9.39
CA LEU A 128 13.00 8.96 -9.34
C LEU A 128 12.97 9.87 -8.11
N VAL A 129 12.66 11.15 -8.30
CA VAL A 129 12.46 12.13 -7.23
C VAL A 129 10.96 12.33 -7.05
N LEU A 130 10.51 12.22 -5.80
CA LEU A 130 9.12 12.35 -5.40
C LEU A 130 8.97 13.49 -4.37
N THR A 131 7.77 14.06 -4.25
CA THR A 131 7.41 14.85 -3.08
C THR A 131 7.44 13.97 -1.82
N ARG A 132 7.81 14.56 -0.68
CA ARG A 132 7.68 13.90 0.61
C ARG A 132 6.33 14.22 1.21
N ILE A 133 5.61 13.18 1.62
CA ILE A 133 4.42 13.34 2.47
C ILE A 133 4.91 13.43 3.93
N PRO A 134 4.50 14.47 4.68
CA PRO A 134 4.84 14.58 6.10
C PRO A 134 4.07 13.57 6.93
N GLY A 135 4.57 13.33 8.14
CA GLY A 135 4.04 12.32 9.05
C GLY A 135 4.95 11.11 9.16
N GLN A 136 4.45 10.10 9.87
CA GLN A 136 5.11 8.81 10.07
C GLN A 136 4.03 7.71 10.10
N PRO A 137 4.40 6.46 9.80
CA PRO A 137 3.57 5.31 10.16
C PRO A 137 3.22 5.34 11.65
N LEU A 138 2.05 4.80 12.00
CA LEU A 138 1.68 4.67 13.41
C LEU A 138 2.60 3.67 14.11
N GLU A 139 2.95 3.97 15.36
CA GLU A 139 3.59 3.00 16.23
C GLU A 139 2.57 1.93 16.62
N ASN A 140 2.99 0.67 16.74
CA ASN A 140 2.07 -0.45 16.92
C ASN A 140 1.27 -0.35 18.22
N ASP A 141 1.86 0.22 19.27
CA ASP A 141 1.25 0.46 20.58
C ASP A 141 0.27 1.64 20.58
N ALA A 142 0.28 2.51 19.56
CA ALA A 142 -0.70 3.58 19.44
C ALA A 142 -2.13 3.04 19.29
N LEU A 143 -2.28 1.82 18.79
CA LEU A 143 -3.58 1.15 18.62
C LEU A 143 -4.07 0.45 19.90
N ASP A 144 -3.29 0.47 20.99
CA ASP A 144 -3.75 -0.03 22.30
C ASP A 144 -4.78 0.92 22.94
N ASP A 145 -4.85 2.18 22.49
CA ASP A 145 -5.93 3.12 22.82
C ASP A 145 -7.13 2.91 21.90
N GLU A 146 -8.25 2.47 22.47
CA GLU A 146 -9.49 2.17 21.75
C GLU A 146 -10.00 3.36 20.92
N ARG A 147 -9.90 4.58 21.45
CA ARG A 147 -10.36 5.79 20.74
C ARG A 147 -9.48 6.07 19.52
N VAL A 148 -8.18 5.83 19.65
CA VAL A 148 -7.23 5.94 18.54
C VAL A 148 -7.53 4.88 17.49
N ALA A 149 -7.73 3.62 17.90
CA ALA A 149 -8.06 2.52 17.00
C ALA A 149 -9.36 2.78 16.21
N GLU A 150 -10.43 3.24 16.86
CA GLU A 150 -11.68 3.61 16.20
C GLU A 150 -11.49 4.73 15.17
N THR A 151 -10.70 5.75 15.52
CA THR A 151 -10.43 6.90 14.64
C THR A 151 -9.60 6.51 13.42
N VAL A 152 -8.64 5.61 13.60
CA VAL A 152 -7.84 5.04 12.51
C VAL A 152 -8.72 4.19 11.61
N ALA A 153 -9.54 3.31 12.18
CA ALA A 153 -10.46 2.45 11.42
C ALA A 153 -11.45 3.28 10.57
N ALA A 154 -12.04 4.34 11.12
CA ALA A 154 -12.95 5.22 10.38
C ALA A 154 -12.25 5.91 9.18
N GLN A 155 -10.99 6.32 9.34
CA GLN A 155 -10.21 6.91 8.25
C GLN A 155 -9.81 5.87 7.19
N TYR A 156 -9.54 4.62 7.58
CA TYR A 156 -9.35 3.54 6.62
C TYR A 156 -10.60 3.23 5.81
N VAL A 157 -11.80 3.24 6.42
CA VAL A 157 -13.06 3.09 5.69
C VAL A 157 -13.20 4.18 4.63
N THR A 158 -12.86 5.42 4.98
CA THR A 158 -12.89 6.56 4.04
C THR A 158 -11.88 6.35 2.90
N LEU A 159 -10.62 6.05 3.24
CA LEU A 159 -9.54 5.76 2.29
C LEU A 159 -9.95 4.65 1.29
N LEU A 160 -10.48 3.54 1.80
CA LEU A 160 -10.90 2.42 0.95
C LEU A 160 -12.09 2.81 0.07
N GLY A 161 -13.05 3.57 0.61
CA GLY A 161 -14.16 4.11 -0.18
C GLY A 161 -13.72 5.07 -1.29
N ASP A 162 -12.72 5.92 -1.04
CA ASP A 162 -12.12 6.82 -2.03
C ASP A 162 -11.40 6.03 -3.14
N LEU A 163 -10.65 4.99 -2.77
CA LEU A 163 -9.97 4.11 -3.73
C LEU A 163 -10.94 3.31 -4.60
N TYR A 164 -12.05 2.85 -4.02
CA TYR A 164 -13.12 2.21 -4.78
C TYR A 164 -13.71 3.18 -5.81
N ARG A 165 -14.08 4.40 -5.40
CA ARG A 165 -14.61 5.42 -6.32
C ARG A 165 -13.61 5.80 -7.41
N ALA A 166 -12.34 5.94 -7.05
CA ALA A 166 -11.27 6.25 -7.98
C ALA A 166 -11.09 5.19 -9.09
N GLY A 167 -11.49 3.93 -8.86
CA GLY A 167 -11.41 2.90 -9.91
C GLY A 167 -12.40 3.10 -11.07
N ALA A 168 -13.41 3.95 -10.89
CA ALA A 168 -14.31 4.39 -11.97
C ALA A 168 -13.75 5.58 -12.78
N ASP A 169 -12.68 6.24 -12.33
CA ASP A 169 -12.09 7.38 -13.02
C ASP A 169 -11.49 6.96 -14.37
N ALA A 170 -11.84 7.69 -15.44
CA ALA A 170 -11.43 7.35 -16.79
C ALA A 170 -9.91 7.50 -16.99
N THR A 171 -9.27 8.46 -16.31
CA THR A 171 -7.82 8.68 -16.37
C THR A 171 -7.09 7.56 -15.65
N ALA A 172 -7.57 7.17 -14.47
CA ALA A 172 -7.07 6.00 -13.74
C ALA A 172 -7.15 4.74 -14.60
N ARG A 173 -8.28 4.48 -15.26
CA ARG A 173 -8.49 3.33 -16.15
C ARG A 173 -7.60 3.33 -17.39
N ALA A 174 -7.23 4.49 -17.91
CA ALA A 174 -6.38 4.59 -19.09
C ALA A 174 -4.90 4.33 -18.80
N VAL A 175 -4.45 4.53 -17.56
CA VAL A 175 -3.01 4.52 -17.22
C VAL A 175 -2.63 3.42 -16.24
N LEU A 176 -3.46 3.14 -15.23
CA LEU A 176 -3.09 2.19 -14.19
C LEU A 176 -3.08 0.76 -14.74
N PRO A 177 -2.07 -0.06 -14.35
CA PRO A 177 -2.04 -1.47 -14.71
C PRO A 177 -3.33 -2.18 -14.31
N GLN A 178 -3.83 -3.08 -15.16
CA GLN A 178 -4.96 -3.94 -14.81
C GLN A 178 -4.44 -5.21 -14.17
N ASN A 179 -5.04 -5.61 -13.05
CA ASN A 179 -4.83 -6.96 -12.56
C ASN A 179 -5.45 -7.98 -13.53
N PRO A 180 -4.73 -9.05 -13.88
CA PRO A 180 -5.26 -10.04 -14.79
C PRO A 180 -6.42 -10.81 -14.15
N ASP A 181 -7.40 -11.16 -14.99
CA ASP A 181 -8.63 -11.87 -14.60
C ASP A 181 -8.39 -13.16 -13.83
N ASP A 182 -7.29 -13.84 -14.16
CA ASP A 182 -6.87 -15.12 -13.61
C ASP A 182 -5.75 -15.00 -12.55
N ARG A 183 -5.48 -13.79 -12.01
CA ARG A 183 -4.39 -13.55 -11.04
C ARG A 183 -4.37 -14.56 -9.90
N TRP A 184 -5.53 -14.84 -9.30
CA TRP A 184 -5.63 -15.77 -8.18
C TRP A 184 -5.41 -17.22 -8.59
N HIS A 185 -5.84 -17.59 -9.79
CA HIS A 185 -5.58 -18.91 -10.35
C HIS A 185 -4.09 -19.09 -10.63
N GLN A 186 -3.44 -18.11 -11.27
CA GLN A 186 -1.99 -18.11 -11.50
C GLN A 186 -1.21 -18.21 -10.18
N PHE A 187 -1.61 -17.44 -9.16
CA PHE A 187 -1.02 -17.54 -7.83
C PHE A 187 -1.15 -18.95 -7.24
N ALA A 188 -2.34 -19.55 -7.31
CA ALA A 188 -2.57 -20.91 -6.81
C ALA A 188 -1.70 -21.94 -7.55
N GLU A 189 -1.57 -21.84 -8.87
CA GLU A 189 -0.71 -22.71 -9.66
C GLU A 189 0.78 -22.52 -9.34
N SER A 190 1.24 -21.29 -9.13
CA SER A 190 2.62 -21.02 -8.69
C SER A 190 2.91 -21.64 -7.31
N VAL A 191 2.00 -21.48 -6.34
CA VAL A 191 2.15 -22.10 -5.01
C VAL A 191 2.22 -23.63 -5.12
N LYS A 192 1.36 -24.23 -5.95
CA LYS A 192 1.38 -25.68 -6.20
C LYS A 192 2.71 -26.12 -6.81
N ALA A 193 3.18 -25.41 -7.84
CA ALA A 193 4.41 -25.75 -8.54
C ALA A 193 5.67 -25.64 -7.66
N GLU A 194 5.76 -24.59 -6.83
CA GLU A 194 6.97 -24.29 -6.07
C GLU A 194 6.99 -24.95 -4.68
N LEU A 195 5.86 -24.98 -3.98
CA LEU A 195 5.84 -25.33 -2.56
C LEU A 195 5.33 -26.74 -2.26
N PHE A 196 4.51 -27.36 -3.11
CA PHE A 196 3.91 -28.67 -2.79
C PHE A 196 4.95 -29.77 -2.63
N GLY A 197 6.05 -29.71 -3.39
CA GLY A 197 7.17 -30.64 -3.26
C GLY A 197 7.88 -30.56 -1.91
N LEU A 198 7.75 -29.42 -1.20
CA LEU A 198 8.37 -29.16 0.10
C LEU A 198 7.43 -29.43 1.28
N MET A 199 6.14 -29.57 1.01
CA MET A 199 5.11 -29.74 2.03
C MET A 199 4.94 -31.20 2.46
N SER A 200 4.50 -31.41 3.70
CA SER A 200 3.95 -32.70 4.12
C SER A 200 2.64 -33.00 3.37
N HIS A 201 2.19 -34.26 3.41
CA HIS A 201 0.92 -34.62 2.80
C HIS A 201 -0.26 -33.84 3.40
N SER A 202 -0.33 -33.71 4.73
CA SER A 202 -1.36 -32.93 5.42
C SER A 202 -1.28 -31.44 5.08
N GLY A 203 -0.06 -30.89 4.97
CA GLY A 203 0.16 -29.51 4.53
C GLY A 203 -0.38 -29.24 3.12
N ARG A 204 -0.11 -30.15 2.17
CA ARG A 204 -0.67 -30.05 0.81
C ARG A 204 -2.19 -30.09 0.79
N LEU A 205 -2.80 -30.99 1.58
CA LEU A 205 -4.26 -31.08 1.64
C LEU A 205 -4.88 -29.79 2.20
N GLN A 206 -4.28 -29.19 3.22
CA GLN A 206 -4.74 -27.90 3.73
C GLN A 206 -4.57 -26.81 2.67
N ALA A 207 -3.38 -26.68 2.07
CA ALA A 207 -3.12 -25.69 1.03
C ALA A 207 -4.08 -25.82 -0.16
N GLN A 208 -4.40 -27.04 -0.61
CA GLN A 208 -5.39 -27.25 -1.66
C GLN A 208 -6.77 -26.72 -1.31
N ARG A 209 -7.22 -26.90 -0.06
CA ARG A 209 -8.52 -26.38 0.40
C ARG A 209 -8.56 -24.86 0.39
N GLU A 210 -7.52 -24.23 0.91
CA GLU A 210 -7.42 -22.76 0.93
C GLU A 210 -7.33 -22.19 -0.49
N LEU A 211 -6.52 -22.79 -1.36
CA LEU A 211 -6.37 -22.35 -2.74
C LEU A 211 -7.65 -22.57 -3.57
N ALA A 212 -8.39 -23.65 -3.33
CA ALA A 212 -9.66 -23.90 -4.01
C ALA A 212 -10.74 -22.85 -3.66
N ALA A 213 -10.65 -22.21 -2.48
CA ALA A 213 -11.57 -21.12 -2.15
C ALA A 213 -11.36 -19.90 -3.08
N LEU A 214 -10.15 -19.69 -3.57
CA LEU A 214 -9.83 -18.58 -4.49
C LEU A 214 -10.54 -18.70 -5.84
N ASP A 215 -10.84 -19.92 -6.31
CA ASP A 215 -11.53 -20.17 -7.59
C ASP A 215 -12.97 -19.61 -7.59
N THR A 216 -13.53 -19.33 -6.41
CA THR A 216 -14.90 -18.81 -6.26
C THR A 216 -14.97 -17.29 -6.11
N LEU A 217 -13.81 -16.61 -6.04
CA LEU A 217 -13.78 -15.16 -5.87
C LEU A 217 -14.20 -14.46 -7.17
N PRO A 218 -15.19 -13.54 -7.15
CA PRO A 218 -15.59 -12.81 -8.35
C PRO A 218 -14.45 -11.98 -8.95
N HIS A 219 -14.43 -11.78 -10.26
CA HIS A 219 -13.46 -10.86 -10.84
C HIS A 219 -13.98 -9.41 -10.76
N LEU A 220 -13.50 -8.65 -9.78
CA LEU A 220 -13.86 -7.24 -9.59
C LEU A 220 -12.67 -6.34 -9.92
N THR A 221 -12.81 -5.47 -10.91
CA THR A 221 -11.80 -4.50 -11.36
C THR A 221 -12.21 -3.05 -11.10
N GLN A 222 -13.00 -2.84 -10.05
CA GLN A 222 -13.73 -1.58 -9.88
C GLN A 222 -13.00 -0.56 -9.02
N ALA A 223 -11.84 -0.91 -8.45
CA ALA A 223 -11.12 -0.06 -7.51
C ALA A 223 -9.65 0.13 -7.89
N VAL A 224 -9.09 1.26 -7.46
CA VAL A 224 -7.63 1.43 -7.38
C VAL A 224 -7.13 0.63 -6.17
N VAL A 225 -6.20 -0.29 -6.39
CA VAL A 225 -5.62 -1.14 -5.37
C VAL A 225 -4.18 -0.74 -5.16
N HIS A 226 -3.78 -0.48 -3.92
CA HIS A 226 -2.40 -0.12 -3.57
C HIS A 226 -1.39 -1.23 -3.90
N GLY A 227 -1.79 -2.48 -3.73
CA GLY A 227 -0.95 -3.68 -3.89
C GLY A 227 -0.25 -4.11 -2.59
N ASP A 228 0.06 -3.14 -1.71
CA ASP A 228 0.72 -3.39 -0.42
C ASP A 228 0.24 -2.41 0.68
N LEU A 229 -1.07 -2.35 0.95
CA LEU A 229 -1.62 -1.38 1.92
C LEU A 229 -1.43 -1.87 3.36
N GLY A 230 -0.19 -1.82 3.85
CA GLY A 230 0.18 -2.06 5.25
C GLY A 230 0.27 -0.78 6.08
N GLY A 231 0.29 -0.92 7.41
CA GLY A 231 0.39 0.22 8.34
C GLY A 231 1.67 1.06 8.17
N GLU A 232 2.74 0.44 7.64
CA GLU A 232 3.99 1.07 7.24
C GLU A 232 3.87 2.05 6.08
N ASN A 233 2.86 1.87 5.24
CA ASN A 233 2.65 2.61 4.00
C ASN A 233 1.61 3.71 4.17
N VAL A 234 0.97 3.80 5.34
CA VAL A 234 0.01 4.83 5.68
C VAL A 234 0.64 5.80 6.67
N VAL A 235 0.75 7.07 6.28
CA VAL A 235 1.43 8.09 7.09
C VAL A 235 0.44 9.01 7.78
N TRP A 236 0.74 9.30 9.05
CA TRP A 236 -0.14 9.99 9.97
C TRP A 236 0.53 11.22 10.55
N VAL A 237 -0.28 12.24 10.84
CA VAL A 237 0.12 13.38 11.66
C VAL A 237 -0.76 13.43 12.90
N TRP A 238 -0.17 13.71 14.05
CA TRP A 238 -0.92 13.87 15.29
C TRP A 238 -1.49 15.28 15.38
N GLN A 239 -2.81 15.39 15.55
CA GLN A 239 -3.53 16.65 15.68
C GLN A 239 -4.47 16.54 16.87
N ASN A 240 -4.35 17.45 17.84
CA ASN A 240 -5.18 17.46 19.05
C ASN A 240 -5.22 16.09 19.78
N GLY A 241 -4.09 15.38 19.78
CA GLY A 241 -3.96 14.06 20.42
C GLY A 241 -4.59 12.90 19.65
N MET A 242 -5.01 13.10 18.40
CA MET A 242 -5.55 12.05 17.53
C MET A 242 -4.75 11.93 16.23
N PRO A 243 -4.61 10.71 15.67
CA PRO A 243 -3.94 10.57 14.39
C PRO A 243 -4.89 10.98 13.25
N HIS A 244 -4.35 11.76 12.33
CA HIS A 244 -5.00 12.14 11.08
C HIS A 244 -4.21 11.59 9.89
N LEU A 245 -4.90 10.86 9.02
CA LEU A 245 -4.35 10.31 7.80
C LEU A 245 -3.83 11.44 6.92
N CYS A 246 -2.53 11.40 6.63
CA CYS A 246 -1.86 12.45 5.89
C CYS A 246 -1.63 12.08 4.41
N GLY A 247 -1.44 10.79 4.17
CA GLY A 247 -1.19 10.23 2.85
C GLY A 247 -0.81 8.76 2.91
N VAL A 248 -0.61 8.20 1.72
CA VAL A 248 -0.22 6.81 1.52
C VAL A 248 0.98 6.78 0.59
N ILE A 249 2.00 6.02 0.95
CA ILE A 249 3.28 5.90 0.24
C ILE A 249 3.48 4.49 -0.31
N ASP A 250 4.47 4.33 -1.18
CA ASP A 250 4.89 3.04 -1.76
C ASP A 250 3.88 2.34 -2.68
N TRP A 251 3.35 3.10 -3.65
CA TRP A 251 2.45 2.62 -4.70
C TRP A 251 3.12 1.79 -5.81
N ASP A 252 4.17 1.02 -5.51
CA ASP A 252 4.94 0.28 -6.52
C ASP A 252 4.12 -0.83 -7.20
N ASP A 253 3.15 -1.39 -6.47
CA ASP A 253 2.28 -2.47 -6.93
C ASP A 253 0.84 -1.98 -7.22
N VAL A 254 0.68 -0.68 -7.50
CA VAL A 254 -0.63 -0.11 -7.81
C VAL A 254 -1.22 -0.71 -9.08
N ALA A 255 -2.49 -1.06 -9.00
CA ALA A 255 -3.25 -1.58 -10.13
C ALA A 255 -4.74 -1.28 -9.97
N LEU A 256 -5.49 -1.42 -11.06
CA LEU A 256 -6.93 -1.57 -11.00
C LEU A 256 -7.28 -3.02 -10.73
N GLY A 257 -8.19 -3.24 -9.77
CA GLY A 257 -8.49 -4.59 -9.31
C GLY A 257 -9.43 -4.62 -8.12
N TRP A 258 -9.28 -5.69 -7.35
CA TRP A 258 -10.12 -6.02 -6.23
C TRP A 258 -9.79 -5.16 -5.01
N LEU A 259 -10.78 -4.44 -4.48
CA LEU A 259 -10.76 -3.91 -3.11
C LEU A 259 -11.77 -4.72 -2.30
N THR A 260 -11.34 -5.40 -1.24
CA THR A 260 -12.29 -6.05 -0.32
C THR A 260 -13.04 -4.97 0.45
N THR A 261 -14.23 -4.61 0.00
CA THR A 261 -15.27 -4.12 0.90
C THR A 261 -16.28 -5.25 1.04
N ALA A 262 -16.32 -5.87 2.21
CA ALA A 262 -17.41 -6.77 2.56
C ALA A 262 -18.70 -5.93 2.58
N GLU A 263 -19.47 -6.01 1.49
CA GLU A 263 -20.93 -5.82 1.36
C GLU A 263 -21.26 -5.30 -0.03
N THR A 264 -21.50 -6.24 -0.95
CA THR A 264 -22.52 -6.04 -1.99
C THR A 264 -23.46 -7.24 -1.95
N ASP A 265 -24.22 -7.32 -0.87
CA ASP A 265 -25.53 -7.95 -0.88
C ASP A 265 -26.57 -6.87 -0.53
N SER A 266 -26.80 -5.97 -1.48
CA SER A 266 -28.07 -5.25 -1.57
C SER A 266 -28.74 -5.70 -2.86
N GLY A 267 -29.26 -6.92 -2.78
CA GLY A 267 -30.28 -7.41 -3.68
C GLY A 267 -31.34 -6.33 -3.91
N GLN A 268 -31.73 -6.22 -5.16
CA GLN A 268 -32.88 -5.49 -5.64
C GLN A 268 -34.08 -5.74 -4.71
N MET A 269 -34.40 -4.75 -3.86
CA MET A 269 -35.78 -4.63 -3.40
C MET A 269 -36.57 -3.99 -4.54
N GLU A 270 -37.10 -4.86 -5.42
CA GLU A 270 -38.33 -4.57 -6.15
C GLU A 270 -39.40 -4.18 -5.13
N PHE A 271 -39.65 -2.88 -4.97
CA PHE A 271 -40.92 -2.41 -4.45
C PHE A 271 -41.98 -2.68 -5.53
N SER A 272 -42.52 -3.90 -5.50
CA SER A 272 -43.78 -4.22 -6.14
C SER A 272 -44.86 -3.32 -5.55
N ARG A 273 -45.23 -2.28 -6.31
CA ARG A 273 -46.49 -1.56 -6.14
C ARG A 273 -47.62 -2.53 -6.52
N ALA A 274 -48.10 -3.27 -5.55
CA ALA A 274 -49.44 -3.84 -5.55
C ALA A 274 -50.03 -3.66 -4.15
N ASP A 275 -51.31 -3.30 -4.11
CA ASP A 275 -52.13 -3.11 -2.91
C ASP A 275 -52.03 -1.78 -2.15
N ALA A 276 -52.35 -0.69 -2.85
CA ALA A 276 -53.01 0.46 -2.20
C ALA A 276 -53.88 1.23 -3.20
N GLN A 277 -54.95 0.59 -3.68
CA GLN A 277 -56.08 1.32 -4.27
C GLN A 277 -57.38 0.70 -3.75
N ARG A 278 -57.71 1.04 -2.50
CA ARG A 278 -59.07 0.92 -1.98
C ARG A 278 -59.92 1.99 -2.65
N ASN A 279 -60.88 1.51 -3.43
CA ASN A 279 -62.02 2.23 -3.96
C ASN A 279 -62.89 2.75 -2.79
N PRO A 280 -63.27 4.05 -2.74
CA PRO A 280 -64.42 4.49 -1.99
C PRO A 280 -65.65 4.50 -2.91
N ASP A 281 -66.68 3.71 -2.57
CA ASP A 281 -67.98 3.82 -3.21
C ASP A 281 -68.65 5.17 -2.89
N PRO A 282 -69.44 5.74 -3.81
CA PRO A 282 -70.14 7.00 -3.60
C PRO A 282 -71.51 6.79 -2.95
N ILE A 283 -71.91 7.84 -2.23
CA ILE A 283 -73.19 8.06 -1.56
C ILE A 283 -74.35 7.94 -2.56
N GLY A 284 -75.36 7.15 -2.19
CA GLY A 284 -76.77 7.33 -2.56
C GLY A 284 -77.59 7.59 -1.31
#